data_AF-A0AB39Y0J9-F1
#
_entry.id   AF-A0AB39Y0J9-F1
#
_cell.length_a   1.000
_cell.length_b   1.000
_cell.length_c   1.000
_cell.angle_alpha   90.00
_cell.angle_beta   90.00
_cell.angle_gamma   90.00
#
_symmetry.space_group_name_H-M   'P 1'
#
loop_
_entity.id
_entity.type
_entity.pdbx_description
1 polymer ?
#
loop_
_entity_poly.entity_id
_entity_poly.type
_entity_poly.pdbx_seq_one_letter_code
_entity_poly.pdbx_strand_id
1 'polypeptide(L)'
;MTGPIAPVGRGGALLLWITGLGTLAVAPLVPHLYHGIGTAAGEPLSGLQLLFSQGVILLVSVLAAALVTRGVFQGARAGARPSRTGQGLAWAAVAFAAGPVLSAVFGEHGALDATVVFAPLLFAALYLCPRRPFSEVLRQLRFILRCYVWCSLLSILVAPGWAFLLPAHGDGGRDFLGLGWGQFMGLAPNPNHLAPLMAAALLLEVTPVGRWRGRAIHAAVALLALTLTQSRTGWICAASVLFVHGAWGRTVLRRQLLTVFGGAAALMVLMAAPVQAALARLAADPMYGDFNGRTLAWRLAYTEFERNPLFGYGPTLFSPAHRLELFGTTDHWIGQAHSQVMQTLGATGLIGFAGLCLLVSSLVVQARRASAHTSGLSTALVTLLIVACTTEAPLRALGGLSAPILLLTVVWCVLLHGTPFPTSATQEPSDVP
;
A
#
# COMPACT_ATOMS: atom_id res chain seq x y z
N MET A 1 -9.38 2.51 42.81
CA MET A 1 -9.20 1.06 42.58
C MET A 1 -9.12 0.80 41.09
N THR A 2 -7.91 0.65 40.55
CA THR A 2 -7.67 0.32 39.13
C THR A 2 -7.70 -1.21 39.00
N GLY A 3 -8.85 -1.76 38.59
CA GLY A 3 -8.94 -3.19 38.26
C GLY A 3 -7.92 -3.58 37.18
N PRO A 4 -7.50 -4.86 37.13
CA PRO A 4 -6.51 -5.32 36.17
C PRO A 4 -7.01 -5.03 34.74
N ILE A 5 -6.24 -4.22 34.00
CA ILE A 5 -6.48 -3.93 32.59
C ILE A 5 -6.43 -5.27 31.84
N ALA A 6 -7.59 -5.77 31.42
CA ALA A 6 -7.69 -7.07 30.80
C ALA A 6 -6.76 -7.18 29.57
N PRO A 7 -6.08 -8.33 29.36
CA PRO A 7 -5.10 -8.55 28.28
C PRO A 7 -5.68 -8.51 26.85
N VAL A 8 -6.93 -8.10 26.68
CA VAL A 8 -7.76 -8.17 25.46
C VAL A 8 -7.25 -7.25 24.34
N GLY A 9 -6.42 -6.25 24.66
CA GLY A 9 -5.88 -5.32 23.65
C GLY A 9 -4.73 -5.85 22.79
N ARG A 10 -4.21 -7.07 23.00
CA ARG A 10 -2.99 -7.57 22.33
C ARG A 10 -3.20 -8.09 20.90
N GLY A 11 -4.39 -8.59 20.57
CA GLY A 11 -4.67 -9.26 19.28
C GLY A 11 -4.38 -8.40 18.05
N GLY A 12 -4.90 -7.17 18.00
CA GLY A 12 -4.69 -6.28 16.85
C GLY A 12 -3.23 -5.85 16.65
N ALA A 13 -2.49 -5.67 17.75
CA ALA A 13 -1.05 -5.40 17.66
C ALA A 13 -0.29 -6.62 17.11
N LEU A 14 -0.58 -7.82 17.60
CA LEU A 14 0.01 -9.05 17.08
C LEU A 14 -0.27 -9.21 15.58
N LEU A 15 -1.52 -9.01 15.15
CA LEU A 15 -1.89 -9.08 13.74
C LEU A 15 -1.13 -8.04 12.90
N LEU A 16 -0.98 -6.82 13.39
CA LEU A 16 -0.20 -5.77 12.73
C LEU A 16 1.28 -6.18 12.57
N TRP A 17 1.88 -6.72 13.63
CA TRP A 17 3.27 -7.20 13.60
C TRP A 17 3.47 -8.37 12.64
N ILE A 18 2.58 -9.37 12.67
CA ILE A 18 2.67 -10.52 11.76
C ILE A 18 2.45 -10.08 10.31
N THR A 19 1.52 -9.16 10.06
CA THR A 19 1.32 -8.61 8.69
C THR A 19 2.57 -7.87 8.22
N GLY A 20 3.11 -6.99 9.08
CA GLY A 20 4.31 -6.19 8.78
C GLY A 20 5.57 -7.02 8.57
N LEU A 21 5.95 -7.82 9.57
CA LEU A 21 7.15 -8.66 9.52
C LEU A 21 6.96 -9.89 8.62
N GLY A 22 5.74 -10.37 8.43
CA GLY A 22 5.44 -11.43 7.46
C GLY A 22 5.68 -10.95 6.04
N THR A 23 5.33 -9.70 5.71
CA THR A 23 5.67 -9.10 4.40
C THR A 23 7.19 -9.03 4.21
N LEU A 24 7.94 -8.71 5.26
CA LEU A 24 9.40 -8.72 5.26
C LEU A 24 9.96 -10.15 5.05
N ALA A 25 9.40 -11.15 5.74
CA ALA A 25 9.89 -12.53 5.71
C ALA A 25 9.57 -13.26 4.40
N VAL A 26 8.42 -12.95 3.77
CA VAL A 26 8.00 -13.57 2.50
C VAL A 26 8.82 -13.03 1.32
N ALA A 27 9.21 -11.75 1.36
CA ALA A 27 9.87 -11.08 0.23
C ALA A 27 11.14 -11.80 -0.29
N PRO A 28 12.10 -12.22 0.55
CA PRO A 28 13.29 -12.95 0.08
C PRO A 28 13.00 -14.34 -0.47
N LEU A 29 11.90 -14.98 -0.03
CA LEU A 29 11.56 -16.35 -0.37
C LEU A 29 10.73 -16.44 -1.65
N VAL A 30 10.14 -15.33 -2.07
CA VAL A 30 9.30 -15.26 -3.26
C VAL A 30 9.88 -14.19 -4.20
N PRO A 31 11.13 -14.38 -4.68
CA PRO A 31 11.80 -13.37 -5.47
C PRO A 31 11.04 -13.17 -6.78
N HIS A 32 10.60 -11.93 -7.03
CA HIS A 32 10.06 -11.46 -8.30
C HIS A 32 8.73 -12.09 -8.76
N LEU A 33 7.74 -12.31 -7.88
CA LEU A 33 6.35 -12.45 -8.36
C LEU A 33 5.89 -11.13 -8.98
N TYR A 34 6.34 -10.86 -10.20
CA TYR A 34 5.74 -9.93 -11.11
C TYR A 34 4.46 -10.63 -11.59
N HIS A 35 3.33 -10.27 -10.99
CA HIS A 35 2.00 -10.69 -11.45
C HIS A 35 1.74 -12.21 -11.53
N GLY A 36 2.30 -12.99 -10.59
CA GLY A 36 1.98 -14.41 -10.46
C GLY A 36 2.76 -15.34 -11.40
N ILE A 37 3.78 -14.85 -12.09
CA ILE A 37 4.65 -15.66 -12.96
C ILE A 37 6.04 -15.67 -12.37
N GLY A 38 6.43 -16.82 -11.83
CA GLY A 38 7.81 -17.22 -11.58
C GLY A 38 8.73 -16.18 -10.93
N THR A 39 10.03 -16.44 -11.04
CA THR A 39 11.06 -15.43 -10.80
C THR A 39 11.21 -14.53 -12.02
N ALA A 40 12.06 -13.50 -11.97
CA ALA A 40 12.39 -12.67 -13.14
C ALA A 40 12.96 -13.49 -14.33
N ALA A 41 13.37 -14.74 -14.08
CA ALA A 41 13.81 -15.70 -15.10
C ALA A 41 12.71 -16.66 -15.55
N GLY A 42 11.45 -16.47 -15.12
CA GLY A 42 10.33 -17.39 -15.41
C GLY A 42 10.38 -18.71 -14.64
N GLU A 43 11.41 -18.94 -13.80
CA GLU A 43 11.53 -20.17 -13.02
C GLU A 43 10.36 -20.30 -12.04
N PRO A 44 9.69 -21.47 -11.97
CA PRO A 44 8.65 -21.72 -10.98
C PRO A 44 9.24 -21.64 -9.57
N LEU A 45 8.45 -21.12 -8.61
CA LEU A 45 8.85 -21.15 -7.20
C LEU A 45 9.13 -22.58 -6.76
N SER A 46 10.21 -22.80 -6.03
CA SER A 46 10.45 -24.10 -5.40
C SER A 46 9.28 -24.44 -4.47
N GLY A 47 8.95 -25.73 -4.34
CA GLY A 47 7.85 -26.18 -3.50
C GLY A 47 7.95 -25.65 -2.06
N LEU A 48 9.17 -25.55 -1.51
CA LEU A 48 9.41 -25.01 -0.16
C LEU A 48 9.05 -23.51 -0.04
N GLN A 49 9.42 -22.70 -1.04
CA GLN A 49 9.11 -21.27 -1.05
C GLN A 49 7.59 -21.01 -1.13
N LEU A 50 6.91 -21.79 -1.98
CA LEU A 50 5.46 -21.72 -2.11
C LEU A 50 4.77 -22.12 -0.80
N LEU A 51 5.18 -23.25 -0.21
CA LEU A 51 4.66 -23.73 1.07
C LEU A 51 4.88 -22.73 2.20
N PHE A 52 6.06 -22.09 2.27
CA PHE A 52 6.33 -21.07 3.27
C PHE A 52 5.41 -19.86 3.09
N SER A 53 5.34 -19.30 1.88
CA SER A 53 4.49 -18.14 1.58
C SER A 53 3.02 -18.42 1.90
N GLN A 54 2.51 -19.56 1.43
CA GLN A 54 1.16 -20.02 1.74
C GLN A 54 0.95 -20.23 3.24
N GLY A 55 1.93 -20.78 3.95
CA GLY A 55 1.89 -20.97 5.39
C GLY A 55 1.77 -19.65 6.17
N VAL A 56 2.54 -18.63 5.78
CA VAL A 56 2.44 -17.29 6.43
C VAL A 56 1.10 -16.62 6.09
N ILE A 57 0.64 -16.69 4.84
CA ILE A 57 -0.66 -16.15 4.42
C ILE A 57 -1.80 -16.85 5.18
N LEU A 58 -1.75 -18.17 5.29
CA LEU A 58 -2.72 -18.97 6.04
C LEU A 58 -2.70 -18.59 7.52
N LEU A 59 -1.52 -18.46 8.14
CA LEU A 59 -1.39 -18.03 9.54
C LEU A 59 -2.05 -16.67 9.78
N VAL A 60 -1.77 -15.67 8.93
CA VAL A 60 -2.40 -14.35 9.00
C VAL A 60 -3.92 -14.44 8.82
N SER A 61 -4.37 -15.24 7.87
CA SER A 61 -5.80 -15.43 7.57
C SER A 61 -6.54 -16.08 8.74
N VAL A 62 -5.99 -17.14 9.33
CA VAL A 62 -6.57 -17.84 10.49
C VAL A 62 -6.63 -16.91 11.70
N LEU A 63 -5.55 -16.16 11.97
CA LEU A 63 -5.55 -15.18 13.05
C LEU A 63 -6.58 -14.06 12.82
N ALA A 64 -6.66 -13.54 11.60
CA ALA A 64 -7.64 -12.52 11.22
C ALA A 64 -9.08 -13.06 11.39
N ALA A 65 -9.37 -14.26 10.90
CA ALA A 65 -10.66 -14.93 11.08
C ALA A 65 -11.03 -15.12 12.55
N ALA A 66 -10.09 -15.57 13.39
CA ALA A 66 -10.31 -15.72 14.82
C ALA A 66 -10.65 -14.37 15.50
N LEU A 67 -9.95 -13.30 15.13
CA LEU A 67 -10.20 -11.96 15.65
C LEU A 67 -11.54 -11.37 15.17
N VAL A 68 -11.91 -11.58 13.91
CA VAL A 68 -13.22 -11.20 13.38
C VAL A 68 -14.33 -11.93 14.13
N THR A 69 -14.23 -13.25 14.22
CA THR A 69 -15.20 -14.11 14.91
C THR A 69 -15.39 -13.66 16.36
N ARG A 70 -14.28 -13.47 17.09
CA ARG A 70 -14.31 -12.95 18.46
C ARG A 70 -14.97 -11.58 18.53
N GLY A 71 -14.61 -10.64 17.65
CA GLY A 71 -15.15 -9.28 17.63
C GLY A 71 -16.65 -9.26 17.38
N VAL A 72 -17.15 -10.13 16.49
CA VAL A 72 -18.58 -10.30 16.20
C VAL A 72 -19.33 -10.84 17.41
N PHE A 73 -18.87 -11.93 18.02
CA PHE A 73 -19.52 -12.55 19.18
C PHE A 73 -19.51 -11.67 20.43
N GLN A 74 -18.39 -11.01 20.73
CA GLN A 74 -18.31 -10.06 21.83
C GLN A 74 -19.26 -8.87 21.61
N GLY A 75 -19.35 -8.39 20.37
CA GLY A 75 -20.29 -7.33 20.01
C GLY A 75 -21.76 -7.74 20.09
N ALA A 76 -22.09 -9.02 19.97
CA ALA A 76 -23.45 -9.53 20.13
C ALA A 76 -23.84 -9.65 21.62
N ARG A 77 -22.91 -10.11 22.47
CA ARG A 77 -23.15 -10.25 23.93
C ARG A 77 -23.33 -8.92 24.66
N ALA A 78 -22.75 -7.83 24.14
CA ALA A 78 -22.76 -6.53 24.80
C ALA A 78 -24.10 -5.77 24.71
N GLY A 79 -25.11 -6.27 23.97
CA GLY A 79 -26.46 -5.70 23.89
C GLY A 79 -26.58 -4.37 23.12
N ALA A 80 -25.57 -3.50 23.21
CA ALA A 80 -25.43 -2.28 22.41
C ALA A 80 -23.96 -2.16 21.96
N ARG A 81 -23.73 -2.16 20.64
CA ARG A 81 -22.38 -1.93 20.11
C ARG A 81 -22.07 -0.43 20.23
N PRO A 82 -21.02 -0.03 20.96
CA PRO A 82 -20.62 1.38 20.95
C PRO A 82 -20.32 1.80 19.50
N SER A 83 -20.77 3.00 19.12
CA SER A 83 -20.53 3.54 17.78
C SER A 83 -19.02 3.52 17.50
N ARG A 84 -18.58 2.70 16.55
CA ARG A 84 -17.16 2.59 16.21
C ARG A 84 -16.81 3.65 15.19
N THR A 85 -15.77 4.42 15.46
CA THR A 85 -15.25 5.36 14.47
C THR A 85 -14.79 4.61 13.22
N GLY A 86 -15.08 5.14 12.04
CA GLY A 86 -14.73 4.49 10.77
C GLY A 86 -15.73 3.45 10.25
N GLN A 87 -16.96 3.35 10.81
CA GLN A 87 -18.02 2.49 10.27
C GLN A 87 -18.27 2.69 8.77
N GLY A 88 -18.36 3.94 8.31
CA GLY A 88 -18.54 4.22 6.87
C GLY A 88 -17.39 3.70 6.01
N LEU A 89 -16.14 3.82 6.49
CA LEU A 89 -14.97 3.27 5.81
C LEU A 89 -15.00 1.73 5.75
N ALA A 90 -15.39 1.08 6.84
CA ALA A 90 -15.53 -0.39 6.88
C ALA A 90 -16.60 -0.88 5.89
N TRP A 91 -17.77 -0.25 5.86
CA TRP A 91 -18.83 -0.61 4.91
C TRP A 91 -18.43 -0.33 3.46
N ALA A 92 -17.76 0.79 3.18
CA ALA A 92 -17.25 1.08 1.85
C ALA A 92 -16.19 0.06 1.39
N ALA A 93 -15.34 -0.41 2.31
CA ALA A 93 -14.40 -1.49 2.01
C ALA A 93 -15.10 -2.83 1.72
N VAL A 94 -16.18 -3.15 2.44
CA VAL A 94 -17.03 -4.32 2.13
C VAL A 94 -17.68 -4.18 0.76
N ALA A 95 -18.25 -3.01 0.44
CA ALA A 95 -18.86 -2.74 -0.86
C ALA A 95 -17.84 -2.87 -2.01
N PHE A 96 -16.62 -2.36 -1.84
CA PHE A 96 -15.53 -2.54 -2.80
C PHE A 96 -15.13 -4.02 -2.94
N ALA A 97 -14.99 -4.74 -1.83
CA ALA A 97 -14.64 -6.17 -1.83
C ALA A 97 -15.73 -7.07 -2.44
N ALA A 98 -16.99 -6.63 -2.39
CA ALA A 98 -18.10 -7.32 -3.05
C ALA A 98 -17.96 -7.29 -4.59
N GLY A 99 -17.32 -6.26 -5.16
CA GLY A 99 -17.12 -6.14 -6.61
C GLY A 99 -16.46 -7.37 -7.25
N PRO A 100 -15.24 -7.77 -6.83
CA PRO A 100 -14.60 -8.99 -7.32
C PRO A 100 -15.42 -10.26 -7.08
N VAL A 101 -16.13 -10.37 -5.96
CA VAL A 101 -16.97 -11.55 -5.67
C VAL A 101 -18.16 -11.63 -6.63
N LEU A 102 -18.88 -10.53 -6.82
CA LEU A 102 -20.00 -10.45 -7.74
C LEU A 102 -19.54 -10.66 -9.18
N SER A 103 -18.40 -10.07 -9.55
CA SER A 103 -17.78 -10.29 -10.86
C SER A 103 -17.39 -11.76 -11.08
N ALA A 104 -16.89 -12.47 -10.07
CA ALA A 104 -16.60 -13.89 -10.22
C ALA A 104 -17.86 -14.76 -10.35
N VAL A 105 -19.02 -14.30 -9.86
CA VAL A 105 -20.28 -15.05 -9.95
C VAL A 105 -21.04 -14.74 -11.24
N PHE A 106 -21.03 -13.47 -11.67
CA PHE A 106 -21.86 -12.96 -12.77
C PHE A 106 -21.06 -12.46 -13.98
N GLY A 107 -19.73 -12.40 -13.88
CA GLY A 107 -18.83 -12.07 -14.98
C GLY A 107 -18.54 -13.27 -15.88
N GLU A 108 -17.83 -13.02 -16.97
CA GLU A 108 -17.55 -14.04 -17.99
C GLU A 108 -16.54 -15.10 -17.51
N HIS A 109 -15.58 -14.70 -16.67
CA HIS A 109 -14.49 -15.57 -16.19
C HIS A 109 -14.55 -15.72 -14.67
N GLY A 110 -15.54 -16.51 -14.24
CA GLY A 110 -15.85 -16.74 -12.83
C GLY A 110 -14.83 -17.62 -12.11
N ALA A 111 -13.77 -17.02 -11.59
CA ALA A 111 -12.84 -17.69 -10.69
C ALA A 111 -12.65 -16.89 -9.40
N LEU A 112 -13.08 -17.49 -8.29
CA LEU A 112 -12.80 -17.00 -6.95
C LEU A 112 -11.49 -17.59 -6.46
N ASP A 113 -10.46 -16.74 -6.38
CA ASP A 113 -9.22 -17.07 -5.69
C ASP A 113 -9.34 -16.67 -4.21
N ALA A 114 -8.73 -17.44 -3.31
CA ALA A 114 -8.63 -17.16 -1.89
C ALA A 114 -8.02 -15.77 -1.61
N THR A 115 -7.23 -15.25 -2.55
CA THR A 115 -6.67 -13.90 -2.53
C THR A 115 -7.73 -12.79 -2.45
N VAL A 116 -8.94 -13.03 -2.95
CA VAL A 116 -10.06 -12.06 -2.88
C VAL A 116 -10.54 -11.85 -1.43
N VAL A 117 -10.38 -12.87 -0.57
CA VAL A 117 -10.88 -12.84 0.81
C VAL A 117 -9.83 -12.33 1.80
N PHE A 118 -8.54 -12.48 1.49
CA PHE A 118 -7.44 -12.20 2.41
C PHE A 118 -7.47 -10.77 2.97
N ALA A 119 -7.44 -9.75 2.11
CA ALA A 119 -7.38 -8.37 2.57
C ALA A 119 -8.68 -7.88 3.24
N PRO A 120 -9.89 -8.18 2.72
CA PRO A 120 -11.13 -7.88 3.45
C PRO A 120 -11.14 -8.47 4.86
N LEU A 121 -10.68 -9.72 5.01
CA LEU A 121 -10.58 -10.38 6.30
C LEU A 121 -9.57 -9.70 7.23
N LEU A 122 -8.38 -9.36 6.72
CA LEU A 122 -7.34 -8.64 7.45
C LEU A 122 -7.85 -7.26 7.95
N PHE A 123 -8.45 -6.45 7.07
CA PHE A 123 -8.94 -5.12 7.43
C PHE A 123 -10.17 -5.17 8.34
N ALA A 124 -11.04 -6.17 8.17
CA ALA A 124 -12.13 -6.43 9.11
C ALA A 124 -11.59 -6.81 10.50
N ALA A 125 -10.55 -7.65 10.58
CA ALA A 125 -9.93 -8.01 11.85
C ALA A 125 -9.31 -6.79 12.55
N LEU A 126 -8.56 -5.96 11.81
CA LEU A 126 -7.96 -4.72 12.33
C LEU A 126 -9.04 -3.73 12.79
N TYR A 127 -10.13 -3.59 12.03
CA TYR A 127 -11.28 -2.76 12.40
C TYR A 127 -12.01 -3.30 13.65
N LEU A 128 -12.10 -4.62 13.78
CA LEU A 128 -12.83 -5.25 14.88
C LEU A 128 -12.04 -5.26 16.19
N CYS A 129 -10.72 -5.08 16.14
CA CYS A 129 -9.86 -4.99 17.32
C CYS A 129 -10.12 -3.74 18.18
N PRO A 130 -9.88 -3.80 19.50
CA PRO A 130 -9.97 -2.64 20.37
C PRO A 130 -9.06 -1.50 19.92
N ARG A 131 -9.57 -0.26 19.97
CA ARG A 131 -8.77 0.93 19.62
C ARG A 131 -7.65 1.11 20.64
N ARG A 132 -6.45 1.38 20.12
CA ARG A 132 -5.26 1.75 20.89
C ARG A 132 -4.94 3.23 20.74
N PRO A 133 -4.23 3.84 21.70
CA PRO A 133 -3.72 5.19 21.55
C PRO A 133 -2.93 5.34 20.24
N PHE A 134 -3.22 6.39 19.49
CA PHE A 134 -2.62 6.61 18.17
C PHE A 134 -1.07 6.60 18.21
N SER A 135 -0.48 7.17 19.25
CA SER A 135 0.97 7.20 19.46
C SER A 135 1.62 5.81 19.55
N GLU A 136 0.92 4.83 20.14
CA GLU A 136 1.41 3.46 20.23
C GLU A 136 1.37 2.76 18.88
N VAL A 137 0.28 2.92 18.14
CA VAL A 137 0.12 2.33 16.80
C VAL A 137 1.14 2.92 15.85
N LEU A 138 1.32 4.25 15.87
CA LEU A 138 2.32 4.94 15.06
C LEU A 138 3.75 4.45 15.36
N ARG A 139 4.07 4.18 16.64
CA ARG A 139 5.37 3.60 17.01
C ARG A 139 5.58 2.21 16.39
N GLN A 140 4.55 1.35 16.40
CA GLN A 140 4.63 0.02 15.77
C GLN A 140 4.80 0.14 14.25
N LEU A 141 3.99 0.98 13.60
CA LEU A 141 4.09 1.21 12.15
C LEU A 141 5.47 1.73 11.75
N ARG A 142 6.03 2.69 12.50
CA ARG A 142 7.41 3.18 12.28
C ARG A 142 8.42 2.05 12.36
N PHE A 143 8.35 1.22 13.39
CA PHE A 143 9.30 0.13 13.54
C PHE A 143 9.21 -0.85 12.37
N ILE A 144 7.99 -1.28 12.01
CA ILE A 144 7.75 -2.19 10.89
C ILE A 144 8.33 -1.60 9.58
N LEU A 145 8.01 -0.34 9.27
CA LEU A 145 8.51 0.30 8.06
C LEU A 145 10.02 0.51 8.09
N ARG A 146 10.63 0.82 9.24
CA ARG A 146 12.09 0.90 9.37
C ARG A 146 12.73 -0.45 9.06
N CYS A 147 12.24 -1.55 9.63
CA CYS A 147 12.73 -2.88 9.30
C CYS A 147 12.63 -3.13 7.80
N TYR A 148 11.49 -2.81 7.18
CA TYR A 148 11.31 -2.98 5.74
C TYR A 148 12.29 -2.15 4.91
N VAL A 149 12.49 -0.87 5.24
CA VAL A 149 13.43 0.05 4.56
C VAL A 149 14.87 -0.45 4.71
N TRP A 150 15.30 -0.76 5.93
CA TRP A 150 16.67 -1.20 6.20
C TRP A 150 16.98 -2.55 5.57
N CYS A 151 16.07 -3.52 5.65
CA CYS A 151 16.25 -4.81 5.00
C CYS A 151 16.23 -4.68 3.46
N SER A 152 15.42 -3.75 2.92
CA SER A 152 15.49 -3.42 1.49
C SER A 152 16.88 -2.90 1.12
N LEU A 153 17.46 -1.96 1.87
CA LEU A 153 18.80 -1.45 1.57
C LEU A 153 19.89 -2.50 1.80
N LEU A 154 19.76 -3.33 2.84
CA LEU A 154 20.68 -4.44 3.10
C LEU A 154 20.70 -5.44 1.94
N SER A 155 19.59 -5.58 1.21
CA SER A 155 19.54 -6.45 0.04
C SER A 155 20.50 -6.02 -1.07
N ILE A 156 20.90 -4.75 -1.14
CA ILE A 156 21.95 -4.28 -2.05
C ILE A 156 23.27 -5.03 -1.79
N LEU A 157 23.57 -5.32 -0.53
CA LEU A 157 24.81 -5.98 -0.12
C LEU A 157 24.70 -7.50 -0.19
N VAL A 158 23.54 -8.04 0.21
CA VAL A 158 23.33 -9.50 0.32
C VAL A 158 22.97 -10.12 -1.03
N ALA A 159 22.20 -9.42 -1.85
CA ALA A 159 21.67 -9.93 -3.11
C ALA A 159 21.51 -8.78 -4.14
N PRO A 160 22.60 -8.17 -4.63
CA PRO A 160 22.54 -7.00 -5.52
C PRO A 160 21.74 -7.25 -6.81
N GLY A 161 21.88 -8.43 -7.42
CA GLY A 161 21.12 -8.79 -8.63
C GLY A 161 19.61 -8.91 -8.41
N TRP A 162 19.17 -9.03 -7.15
CA TRP A 162 17.76 -9.05 -6.77
C TRP A 162 17.26 -7.66 -6.35
N ALA A 163 18.11 -6.89 -5.68
CA ALA A 163 17.77 -5.57 -5.17
C ALA A 163 17.43 -4.55 -6.27
N PHE A 164 17.93 -4.77 -7.48
CA PHE A 164 17.74 -3.88 -8.61
C PHE A 164 17.10 -4.57 -9.82
N LEU A 165 16.19 -3.84 -10.46
CA LEU A 165 15.65 -4.16 -11.77
C LEU A 165 16.54 -3.53 -12.84
N LEU A 166 17.35 -4.37 -13.49
CA LEU A 166 18.26 -3.94 -14.56
C LEU A 166 17.50 -3.54 -15.83
N PRO A 167 18.04 -2.60 -16.64
CA PRO A 167 17.51 -2.29 -17.96
C PRO A 167 17.86 -3.44 -18.93
N ALA A 168 17.13 -4.55 -18.88
CA ALA A 168 17.24 -5.59 -19.90
C ALA A 168 16.30 -5.26 -21.07
N HIS A 169 16.90 -5.07 -22.25
CA HIS A 169 16.32 -5.05 -23.61
C HIS A 169 14.78 -5.12 -23.71
N GLY A 170 14.11 -3.98 -23.52
CA GLY A 170 12.69 -3.79 -23.88
C GLY A 170 11.71 -3.61 -22.73
N ASP A 171 11.97 -4.17 -21.54
CA ASP A 171 10.91 -4.43 -20.55
C ASP A 171 10.99 -3.57 -19.26
N GLY A 172 11.23 -2.27 -19.40
CA GLY A 172 10.80 -1.30 -18.40
C GLY A 172 11.75 -0.98 -17.23
N GLY A 173 12.93 -1.60 -17.16
CA GLY A 173 14.00 -1.15 -16.27
C GLY A 173 14.57 0.21 -16.71
N ARG A 174 14.82 1.12 -15.76
CA ARG A 174 15.34 2.47 -16.03
C ARG A 174 16.61 2.77 -15.23
N ASP A 175 17.44 3.64 -15.79
CA ASP A 175 18.61 4.17 -15.10
C ASP A 175 18.76 5.68 -15.34
N PHE A 176 17.87 6.46 -14.73
CA PHE A 176 17.94 7.91 -14.66
C PHE A 176 19.16 8.41 -13.88
N LEU A 177 19.67 7.63 -12.93
CA LEU A 177 20.87 8.04 -12.19
C LEU A 177 22.16 7.80 -12.98
N GLY A 178 22.12 6.99 -14.06
CA GLY A 178 23.27 6.69 -14.91
C GLY A 178 24.35 5.88 -14.20
N LEU A 179 23.99 5.15 -13.15
CA LEU A 179 24.92 4.37 -12.32
C LEU A 179 25.16 2.95 -12.87
N GLY A 180 24.40 2.54 -13.88
CA GLY A 180 24.38 1.17 -14.41
C GLY A 180 23.69 0.16 -13.50
N TRP A 181 23.17 0.58 -12.35
CA TRP A 181 22.54 -0.31 -11.36
C TRP A 181 21.08 -0.63 -11.67
N GLY A 182 20.41 0.17 -12.49
CA GLY A 182 18.97 0.05 -12.73
C GLY A 182 18.12 0.60 -11.57
N GLN A 183 16.87 0.16 -11.47
CA GLN A 183 15.93 0.69 -10.48
C GLN A 183 15.91 -0.16 -9.22
N PHE A 184 16.06 0.47 -8.06
CA PHE A 184 15.99 -0.24 -6.79
C PHE A 184 14.56 -0.70 -6.50
N MET A 185 14.38 -2.01 -6.35
CA MET A 185 13.13 -2.64 -5.95
C MET A 185 13.18 -3.21 -4.53
N GLY A 186 14.39 -3.42 -3.98
CA GLY A 186 14.58 -3.91 -2.62
C GLY A 186 13.74 -5.15 -2.35
N LEU A 187 12.97 -5.14 -1.26
CA LEU A 187 12.06 -6.24 -0.92
C LEU A 187 10.70 -6.22 -1.63
N ALA A 188 10.42 -5.23 -2.48
CA ALA A 188 9.15 -5.17 -3.18
C ALA A 188 9.24 -5.92 -4.53
N PRO A 189 8.11 -6.36 -5.10
CA PRO A 189 8.10 -7.02 -6.41
C PRO A 189 8.57 -6.13 -7.56
N ASN A 190 8.47 -4.81 -7.40
CA ASN A 190 8.93 -3.83 -8.38
C ASN A 190 9.18 -2.46 -7.71
N PRO A 191 9.93 -1.55 -8.37
CA PRO A 191 10.23 -0.22 -7.83
C PRO A 191 8.99 0.63 -7.56
N ASN A 192 7.92 0.48 -8.36
CA ASN A 192 6.68 1.26 -8.20
C ASN A 192 5.84 0.81 -6.99
N HIS A 193 6.04 -0.40 -6.49
CA HIS A 193 5.46 -0.87 -5.23
C HIS A 193 6.31 -0.43 -4.03
N LEU A 194 7.65 -0.43 -4.17
CA LEU A 194 8.55 0.04 -3.12
C LEU A 194 8.38 1.53 -2.85
N ALA A 195 8.30 2.35 -3.91
CA ALA A 195 8.40 3.80 -3.79
C ALA A 195 7.28 4.44 -2.94
N PRO A 196 5.98 4.12 -3.12
CA PRO A 196 4.92 4.61 -2.24
C PRO A 196 5.11 4.18 -0.77
N LEU A 197 5.68 2.99 -0.54
CA LEU A 197 5.97 2.51 0.81
C LEU A 197 7.14 3.28 1.45
N MET A 198 8.18 3.63 0.68
CA MET A 198 9.27 4.49 1.14
C MET A 198 8.79 5.92 1.43
N ALA A 199 7.90 6.45 0.60
CA ALA A 199 7.26 7.75 0.84
C ALA A 199 6.39 7.72 2.12
N ALA A 200 5.66 6.62 2.37
CA ALA A 200 4.94 6.42 3.64
C ALA A 200 5.89 6.30 4.84
N ALA A 201 7.02 5.60 4.71
CA ALA A 201 8.03 5.51 5.75
C ALA A 201 8.62 6.90 6.09
N LEU A 202 9.00 7.67 5.07
CA LEU A 202 9.47 9.05 5.22
C LEU A 202 8.44 9.91 5.95
N LEU A 203 7.16 9.82 5.56
CA LEU A 203 6.05 10.51 6.22
C LEU A 203 5.95 10.22 7.70
N LEU A 204 5.99 8.94 8.05
CA LEU A 204 5.90 8.51 9.43
C LEU A 204 7.09 9.06 10.23
N GLU A 205 8.28 9.16 9.66
CA GLU A 205 9.45 9.72 10.34
C GLU A 205 9.39 11.25 10.53
N VAL A 206 8.88 12.00 9.55
CA VAL A 206 8.76 13.48 9.66
C VAL A 206 7.57 13.93 10.50
N THR A 207 6.57 13.07 10.72
CA THR A 207 5.39 13.42 11.52
C THR A 207 5.77 13.66 13.00
N PRO A 208 5.41 14.82 13.61
CA PRO A 208 5.90 15.23 14.93
C PRO A 208 5.21 14.56 16.13
N VAL A 209 4.73 13.32 15.98
CA VAL A 209 4.03 12.60 17.06
C VAL A 209 5.02 11.77 17.88
N GLY A 210 5.17 12.10 19.18
CA GLY A 210 6.11 11.49 20.12
C GLY A 210 7.54 12.04 20.04
N ARG A 211 8.43 11.67 20.97
CA ARG A 211 9.86 12.01 20.98
C ARG A 211 10.70 10.76 20.72
N TRP A 212 11.40 10.69 19.59
CA TRP A 212 12.26 9.55 19.25
C TRP A 212 13.61 10.06 18.71
N ARG A 213 14.71 9.55 19.28
CA ARG A 213 16.07 9.80 18.77
C ARG A 213 16.25 9.07 17.43
N GLY A 214 16.99 9.66 16.49
CA GLY A 214 17.33 9.03 15.21
C GLY A 214 16.31 9.17 14.07
N ARG A 215 15.23 9.97 14.22
CA ARG A 215 14.25 10.19 13.13
C ARG A 215 14.90 10.71 11.85
N ALA A 216 15.84 11.64 11.96
CA ALA A 216 16.54 12.21 10.81
C ALA A 216 17.30 11.14 10.02
N ILE A 217 17.93 10.17 10.71
CA ILE A 217 18.63 9.06 10.07
C ILE A 217 17.62 8.19 9.32
N HIS A 218 16.53 7.77 9.97
CA HIS A 218 15.53 6.92 9.31
C HIS A 218 14.81 7.64 8.15
N ALA A 219 14.56 8.94 8.27
CA ALA A 219 14.02 9.75 7.20
C ALA A 219 15.01 9.85 6.02
N ALA A 220 16.29 10.09 6.28
CA ALA A 220 17.33 10.13 5.26
C ALA A 220 17.48 8.79 4.54
N VAL A 221 17.42 7.69 5.29
CA VAL A 221 17.50 6.32 4.77
C VAL A 221 16.28 5.98 3.92
N ALA A 222 15.07 6.36 4.35
CA ALA A 222 13.85 6.20 3.55
C ALA A 222 13.87 7.06 2.27
N LEU A 223 14.41 8.28 2.35
CA LEU A 223 14.60 9.16 1.20
C LEU A 223 15.63 8.60 0.22
N LEU A 224 16.74 8.06 0.71
CA LEU A 224 17.75 7.38 -0.11
C LEU A 224 17.12 6.19 -0.84
N ALA A 225 16.42 5.31 -0.11
CA ALA A 225 15.72 4.18 -0.72
C ALA A 225 14.69 4.63 -1.76
N LEU A 226 13.88 5.66 -1.46
CA LEU A 226 12.95 6.27 -2.42
C LEU A 226 13.67 6.77 -3.68
N THR A 227 14.81 7.44 -3.51
CA THR A 227 15.61 8.00 -4.60
C THR A 227 16.11 6.91 -5.53
N LEU A 228 16.65 5.84 -4.93
CA LEU A 228 17.17 4.68 -5.65
C LEU A 228 16.08 3.93 -6.43
N THR A 229 14.80 4.04 -6.04
CA THR A 229 13.71 3.42 -6.83
C THR A 229 13.57 4.02 -8.22
N GLN A 230 13.99 5.28 -8.39
CA GLN A 230 13.84 6.04 -9.63
C GLN A 230 12.37 6.07 -10.14
N SER A 231 11.39 5.84 -9.26
CA SER A 231 9.97 5.78 -9.62
C SER A 231 9.38 7.19 -9.65
N ARG A 232 8.90 7.63 -10.83
CA ARG A 232 8.22 8.93 -10.99
C ARG A 232 7.03 9.06 -10.04
N THR A 233 6.22 8.00 -9.92
CA THR A 233 5.13 7.92 -8.95
C THR A 233 5.61 8.13 -7.53
N GLY A 234 6.71 7.48 -7.13
CA GLY A 234 7.30 7.64 -5.81
C GLY A 234 7.65 9.09 -5.49
N TRP A 235 8.29 9.77 -6.43
CA TRP A 235 8.65 11.18 -6.30
C TRP A 235 7.43 12.10 -6.23
N ILE A 236 6.44 11.89 -7.10
CA ILE A 236 5.18 12.66 -7.09
C ILE A 236 4.44 12.42 -5.77
N CYS A 237 4.37 11.17 -5.31
CA CYS A 237 3.80 10.81 -4.01
C CYS A 237 4.50 11.59 -2.89
N ALA A 238 5.84 11.52 -2.81
CA ALA A 238 6.60 12.22 -1.78
C ALA A 238 6.42 13.75 -1.86
N ALA A 239 6.48 14.35 -3.05
CA ALA A 239 6.27 15.78 -3.23
C ALA A 239 4.85 16.22 -2.80
N SER A 240 3.82 15.54 -3.29
CA SER A 240 2.41 15.81 -2.96
C SER A 240 2.15 15.70 -1.46
N VAL A 241 2.76 14.70 -0.85
CA VAL A 241 2.71 14.42 0.57
C VAL A 241 3.35 15.52 1.40
N LEU A 242 4.55 15.98 1.01
CA LEU A 242 5.27 17.00 1.75
C LEU A 242 4.60 18.36 1.59
N PHE A 243 3.99 18.62 0.44
CA PHE A 243 3.12 19.77 0.22
C PHE A 243 1.90 19.75 1.15
N VAL A 244 1.14 18.64 1.16
CA VAL A 244 -0.04 18.49 2.03
C VAL A 244 0.34 18.52 3.50
N HIS A 245 1.40 17.84 3.91
CA HIS A 245 1.82 17.85 5.31
C HIS A 245 2.36 19.24 5.73
N GLY A 246 3.12 19.89 4.85
CA GLY A 246 3.63 21.25 5.06
C GLY A 246 2.55 22.31 5.18
N ALA A 247 1.49 22.22 4.36
CA ALA A 247 0.35 23.13 4.41
C ALA A 247 -0.45 23.03 5.73
N TRP A 248 -0.44 21.85 6.37
CA TRP A 248 -1.13 21.61 7.65
C TRP A 248 -0.22 21.74 8.89
N GLY A 249 1.10 21.85 8.72
CA GLY A 249 2.06 21.89 9.82
C GLY A 249 2.38 23.30 10.31
N ARG A 250 2.40 23.49 11.64
CA ARG A 250 3.01 24.68 12.28
C ARG A 250 4.50 24.80 11.92
N THR A 251 4.99 26.04 11.87
CA THR A 251 6.32 26.56 11.40
C THR A 251 7.57 25.69 11.55
N VAL A 252 7.65 24.76 12.51
CA VAL A 252 8.79 23.84 12.71
C VAL A 252 8.90 22.80 11.59
N LEU A 253 7.77 22.35 11.06
CA LEU A 253 7.74 21.38 9.95
C LEU A 253 8.29 22.00 8.66
N ARG A 254 8.01 23.29 8.41
CA ARG A 254 8.56 24.03 7.25
C ARG A 254 10.09 24.01 7.24
N ARG A 255 10.75 24.15 8.40
CA ARG A 255 12.21 24.07 8.51
C ARG A 255 12.74 22.66 8.23
N GLN A 256 12.09 21.62 8.75
CA GLN A 256 12.49 20.23 8.50
C GLN A 256 12.30 19.85 7.02
N LEU A 257 11.18 20.27 6.41
CA LEU A 257 10.94 20.14 4.98
C LEU A 257 12.00 20.88 4.16
N LEU A 258 12.33 22.13 4.50
CA LEU A 258 13.42 22.87 3.87
C LEU A 258 14.78 22.19 4.04
N THR A 259 15.02 21.48 5.14
CA THR A 259 16.30 20.77 5.36
C THR A 259 16.35 19.49 4.54
N VAL A 260 15.25 18.74 4.48
CA VAL A 260 15.14 17.50 3.69
C VAL A 260 15.15 17.81 2.19
N PHE A 261 14.40 18.81 1.74
CA PHE A 261 14.42 19.28 0.36
C PHE A 261 15.67 20.05 0.01
N GLY A 262 16.24 20.83 0.93
CA GLY A 262 17.56 21.44 0.74
C GLY A 262 18.62 20.36 0.56
N GLY A 263 18.56 19.28 1.33
CA GLY A 263 19.43 18.11 1.18
C GLY A 263 19.17 17.34 -0.12
N ALA A 264 17.92 17.08 -0.47
CA ALA A 264 17.55 16.38 -1.71
C ALA A 264 17.87 17.20 -2.97
N ALA A 265 17.62 18.51 -2.93
CA ALA A 265 17.97 19.45 -3.98
C ALA A 265 19.49 19.63 -4.08
N ALA A 266 20.21 19.73 -2.96
CA ALA A 266 21.67 19.73 -2.96
C ALA A 266 22.23 18.41 -3.52
N LEU A 267 21.62 17.27 -3.18
CA LEU A 267 21.99 15.97 -3.74
C LEU A 267 21.68 15.91 -5.25
N MET A 268 20.53 16.42 -5.69
CA MET A 268 20.18 16.55 -7.12
C MET A 268 21.11 17.50 -7.87
N VAL A 269 21.56 18.59 -7.25
CA VAL A 269 22.53 19.55 -7.81
C VAL A 269 23.93 18.93 -7.85
N LEU A 270 24.33 18.16 -6.84
CA LEU A 270 25.56 17.36 -6.89
C LEU A 270 25.48 16.27 -7.97
N MET A 271 24.28 15.84 -8.34
CA MET A 271 23.97 14.94 -9.44
C MET A 271 23.58 15.69 -10.73
N ALA A 272 23.89 16.98 -10.88
CA ALA A 272 23.34 17.81 -11.98
C ALA A 272 23.70 17.31 -13.40
N ALA A 273 24.92 16.79 -13.60
CA ALA A 273 25.32 16.24 -14.89
C ALA A 273 24.50 14.98 -15.28
N PRO A 274 24.37 13.95 -14.42
CA PRO A 274 23.49 12.82 -14.70
C PRO A 274 22.00 13.22 -14.73
N VAL A 275 21.54 14.21 -13.95
CA VAL A 275 20.14 14.69 -13.99
C VAL A 275 19.81 15.39 -15.31
N GLN A 276 20.70 16.24 -15.83
CA GLN A 276 20.50 16.86 -17.15
C GLN A 276 20.50 15.82 -18.26
N ALA A 277 21.43 14.85 -18.21
CA ALA A 277 21.43 13.72 -19.13
C ALA A 277 20.15 12.86 -18.99
N ALA A 278 19.65 12.66 -17.77
CA ALA A 278 18.41 11.95 -17.50
C ALA A 278 17.19 12.68 -18.05
N LEU A 279 17.09 14.00 -17.87
CA LEU A 279 16.01 14.83 -18.41
C LEU A 279 16.03 14.84 -19.94
N ALA A 280 17.22 14.92 -20.56
CA ALA A 280 17.38 14.83 -22.01
C ALA A 280 16.96 13.44 -22.53
N ARG A 281 17.38 12.36 -21.86
CA ARG A 281 16.93 10.98 -22.17
C ARG A 281 15.42 10.82 -21.97
N LEU A 282 14.86 11.42 -20.93
CA LEU A 282 13.43 11.40 -20.62
C LEU A 282 12.61 12.05 -21.73
N ALA A 283 13.07 13.20 -22.23
CA ALA A 283 12.43 13.95 -23.30
C ALA A 283 12.57 13.26 -24.66
N ALA A 284 13.65 12.52 -24.87
CA ALA A 284 13.92 11.77 -26.10
C ALA A 284 13.29 10.37 -26.12
N ASP A 285 12.77 9.87 -24.99
CA ASP A 285 12.17 8.55 -24.87
C ASP A 285 10.82 8.50 -25.64
N PRO A 286 10.69 7.68 -26.70
CA PRO A 286 9.42 7.54 -27.45
C PRO A 286 8.26 7.07 -26.55
N MET A 287 8.58 6.36 -25.47
CA MET A 287 7.60 5.88 -24.49
C MET A 287 7.13 6.96 -23.51
N TYR A 288 7.73 8.16 -23.53
CA TYR A 288 7.35 9.27 -22.67
C TYR A 288 5.90 9.70 -22.88
N GLY A 289 5.41 9.68 -24.14
CA GLY A 289 4.01 9.96 -24.48
C GLY A 289 3.05 8.80 -24.23
N ASP A 290 3.55 7.57 -24.17
CA ASP A 290 2.74 6.34 -24.04
C ASP A 290 2.63 5.84 -22.58
N PHE A 291 2.99 6.68 -21.61
CA PHE A 291 3.07 6.31 -20.20
C PHE A 291 3.86 5.01 -19.94
N ASN A 292 4.84 4.67 -20.80
CA ASN A 292 5.60 3.40 -20.78
C ASN A 292 4.74 2.15 -21.04
N GLY A 293 3.96 2.14 -22.12
CA GLY A 293 3.18 0.97 -22.55
C GLY A 293 1.84 0.83 -21.83
N ARG A 294 1.54 1.72 -20.88
CA ARG A 294 0.34 1.61 -20.03
C ARG A 294 -0.95 1.87 -20.80
N THR A 295 -0.90 2.62 -21.89
CA THR A 295 -2.09 2.88 -22.71
C THR A 295 -2.65 1.60 -23.32
N LEU A 296 -1.79 0.64 -23.71
CA LEU A 296 -2.20 -0.67 -24.19
C LEU A 296 -2.94 -1.44 -23.09
N ALA A 297 -2.35 -1.51 -21.89
CA ALA A 297 -2.98 -2.17 -20.75
C ALA A 297 -4.33 -1.52 -20.37
N TRP A 298 -4.45 -0.19 -20.47
CA TRP A 298 -5.70 0.54 -20.25
C TRP A 298 -6.74 0.21 -21.31
N ARG A 299 -6.35 0.21 -22.59
CA ARG A 299 -7.23 -0.12 -23.71
C ARG A 299 -7.76 -1.54 -23.60
N LEU A 300 -6.91 -2.50 -23.26
CA LEU A 300 -7.30 -3.89 -23.05
C LEU A 300 -8.29 -4.02 -21.88
N ALA A 301 -7.98 -3.41 -20.73
CA ALA A 301 -8.90 -3.42 -19.58
C ALA A 301 -10.25 -2.75 -19.92
N TYR A 302 -10.23 -1.67 -20.70
CA TYR A 302 -11.45 -0.99 -21.14
C TYR A 302 -12.24 -1.83 -22.16
N THR A 303 -11.56 -2.55 -23.05
CA THR A 303 -12.21 -3.48 -24.00
C THR A 303 -12.96 -4.58 -23.25
N GLU A 304 -12.36 -5.16 -22.20
CA GLU A 304 -13.05 -6.15 -21.38
C GLU A 304 -14.21 -5.56 -20.58
N PHE A 305 -14.11 -4.29 -20.16
CA PHE A 305 -15.24 -3.58 -19.58
C PHE A 305 -16.38 -3.39 -20.59
N GLU A 306 -16.11 -3.06 -21.84
CA GLU A 306 -17.15 -2.87 -22.87
C GLU A 306 -17.91 -4.17 -23.18
N ARG A 307 -17.26 -5.33 -23.06
CA ARG A 307 -17.90 -6.64 -23.24
C ARG A 307 -18.92 -6.95 -22.14
N ASN A 308 -18.58 -6.64 -20.88
CA ASN A 308 -19.49 -6.82 -19.75
C ASN A 308 -19.46 -5.58 -18.83
N PRO A 309 -20.24 -4.52 -19.12
CA PRO A 309 -20.14 -3.26 -18.39
C PRO A 309 -20.49 -3.36 -16.90
N LEU A 310 -21.39 -4.27 -16.50
CA LEU A 310 -21.83 -4.37 -15.12
C LEU A 310 -20.83 -5.10 -14.23
N PHE A 311 -20.28 -6.22 -14.73
CA PHE A 311 -19.46 -7.15 -13.93
C PHE A 311 -18.01 -7.23 -14.39
N GLY A 312 -17.65 -6.69 -15.56
CA GLY A 312 -16.32 -6.78 -16.15
C GLY A 312 -15.93 -8.21 -16.50
N TYR A 313 -14.64 -8.40 -16.75
CA TYR A 313 -14.04 -9.69 -17.10
C TYR A 313 -14.12 -10.74 -15.99
N GLY A 314 -13.80 -10.33 -14.75
CA GLY A 314 -13.52 -11.24 -13.64
C GLY A 314 -12.25 -10.85 -12.86
N PRO A 315 -12.05 -11.40 -11.64
CA PRO A 315 -10.83 -11.18 -10.84
C PRO A 315 -9.54 -11.65 -11.53
N THR A 316 -9.66 -12.52 -12.52
CA THR A 316 -8.56 -13.11 -13.30
C THR A 316 -8.14 -12.24 -14.49
N LEU A 317 -8.60 -10.99 -14.59
CA LEU A 317 -8.14 -10.05 -15.62
C LEU A 317 -6.60 -9.91 -15.58
N PHE A 318 -5.94 -10.21 -16.70
CA PHE A 318 -4.47 -10.28 -16.82
C PHE A 318 -3.84 -11.39 -15.96
N SER A 319 -4.56 -12.47 -15.69
CA SER A 319 -3.95 -13.73 -15.26
C SER A 319 -3.10 -14.33 -16.40
N PRO A 320 -2.26 -15.34 -16.13
CA PRO A 320 -1.54 -16.07 -17.18
C PRO A 320 -2.48 -16.62 -18.28
N ALA A 321 -3.65 -17.13 -17.90
CA ALA A 321 -4.65 -17.63 -18.86
C ALA A 321 -5.18 -16.51 -19.78
N HIS A 322 -5.57 -15.37 -19.20
CA HIS A 322 -6.02 -14.23 -19.99
C HIS A 322 -4.91 -13.66 -20.90
N ARG A 323 -3.65 -13.65 -20.43
CA ARG A 323 -2.51 -13.24 -21.26
C ARG A 323 -2.29 -14.21 -22.42
N LEU A 324 -2.42 -15.51 -22.19
CA LEU A 324 -2.32 -16.52 -23.24
C LEU A 324 -3.37 -16.28 -24.34
N GLU A 325 -4.60 -15.93 -23.95
CA GLU A 325 -5.67 -15.60 -24.91
C GLU A 325 -5.37 -14.31 -25.69
N LEU A 326 -4.92 -13.25 -25.01
CA LEU A 326 -4.68 -11.95 -25.64
C LEU A 326 -3.42 -11.91 -26.53
N PHE A 327 -2.36 -12.61 -26.11
CA PHE A 327 -1.02 -12.45 -26.69
C PHE A 327 -0.42 -13.75 -27.23
N GLY A 328 -1.07 -14.90 -27.03
CA GLY A 328 -0.50 -16.20 -27.37
C GLY A 328 0.65 -16.64 -26.45
N THR A 329 0.88 -15.93 -25.34
CA THR A 329 1.91 -16.27 -24.35
C THR A 329 1.46 -15.92 -22.93
N THR A 330 1.85 -16.73 -21.96
CA THR A 330 1.64 -16.44 -20.54
C THR A 330 2.56 -15.34 -20.03
N ASP A 331 3.72 -15.15 -20.65
CA ASP A 331 4.84 -14.39 -20.07
C ASP A 331 4.88 -12.92 -20.50
N HIS A 332 3.79 -12.44 -21.11
CA HIS A 332 3.68 -11.04 -21.48
C HIS A 332 3.76 -10.13 -20.24
N TRP A 333 4.51 -9.04 -20.33
CA TRP A 333 4.81 -8.14 -19.21
C TRP A 333 3.56 -7.48 -18.56
N ILE A 334 2.45 -7.38 -19.31
CA ILE A 334 1.18 -6.80 -18.84
C ILE A 334 0.50 -7.75 -17.84
N GLY A 335 0.69 -7.50 -16.55
CA GLY A 335 -0.03 -8.20 -15.49
C GLY A 335 -1.02 -7.36 -14.69
N GLN A 336 -1.13 -6.07 -15.00
CA GLN A 336 -2.19 -5.20 -14.49
C GLN A 336 -2.39 -4.01 -15.43
N ALA A 337 -3.49 -3.29 -15.22
CA ALA A 337 -3.73 -2.04 -15.95
C ALA A 337 -2.81 -0.89 -15.51
N HIS A 338 -2.05 -1.00 -14.42
CA HIS A 338 -1.24 0.11 -13.87
C HIS A 338 -2.04 1.41 -13.64
N SER A 339 -3.33 1.25 -13.32
CA SER A 339 -4.26 2.30 -12.95
C SER A 339 -5.40 1.62 -12.21
N GLN A 340 -5.65 2.03 -10.96
CA GLN A 340 -6.68 1.41 -10.14
C GLN A 340 -8.06 1.53 -10.78
N VAL A 341 -8.34 2.64 -11.45
CA VAL A 341 -9.64 2.87 -12.13
C VAL A 341 -9.82 1.88 -13.27
N MET A 342 -8.87 1.83 -14.21
CA MET A 342 -8.94 0.92 -15.36
C MET A 342 -8.93 -0.54 -14.92
N GLN A 343 -8.12 -0.87 -13.91
CA GLN A 343 -8.06 -2.20 -13.35
C GLN A 343 -9.39 -2.63 -12.74
N THR A 344 -10.08 -1.73 -12.01
CA THR A 344 -11.35 -2.03 -11.36
C THR A 344 -12.47 -2.12 -12.38
N LEU A 345 -12.53 -1.19 -13.33
CA LEU A 345 -13.53 -1.21 -14.40
C LEU A 345 -13.42 -2.50 -15.23
N GLY A 346 -12.24 -2.81 -15.74
CA GLY A 346 -12.04 -4.02 -16.54
C GLY A 346 -12.31 -5.30 -15.76
N ALA A 347 -11.90 -5.38 -14.49
CA ALA A 347 -12.02 -6.60 -13.72
C ALA A 347 -13.41 -6.80 -13.08
N THR A 348 -14.13 -5.71 -12.75
CA THR A 348 -15.33 -5.78 -11.90
C THR A 348 -16.50 -4.89 -12.36
N GLY A 349 -16.36 -4.25 -13.52
CA GLY A 349 -17.40 -3.42 -14.13
C GLY A 349 -17.80 -2.19 -13.30
N LEU A 350 -18.99 -1.67 -13.59
CA LEU A 350 -19.58 -0.53 -12.89
C LEU A 350 -19.86 -0.82 -11.42
N ILE A 351 -20.14 -2.06 -11.04
CA ILE A 351 -20.44 -2.43 -9.63
C ILE A 351 -19.19 -2.26 -8.78
N GLY A 352 -18.06 -2.84 -9.18
CA GLY A 352 -16.81 -2.67 -8.42
C GLY A 352 -16.28 -1.24 -8.51
N PHE A 353 -16.49 -0.54 -9.63
CA PHE A 353 -16.14 0.87 -9.74
C PHE A 353 -16.95 1.76 -8.77
N ALA A 354 -18.26 1.52 -8.62
CA ALA A 354 -19.06 2.21 -7.61
C ALA A 354 -18.54 1.93 -6.19
N GLY A 355 -18.18 0.68 -5.89
CA GLY A 355 -17.51 0.31 -4.65
C GLY A 355 -16.18 1.05 -4.43
N LEU A 356 -15.38 1.22 -5.49
CA LEU A 356 -14.13 1.99 -5.44
C LEU A 356 -14.40 3.47 -5.14
N CYS A 357 -15.39 4.08 -5.78
CA CYS A 357 -15.78 5.46 -5.50
C CYS A 357 -16.19 5.63 -4.03
N LEU A 358 -17.04 4.75 -3.51
CA LEU A 358 -17.45 4.75 -2.10
C LEU A 358 -16.25 4.63 -1.15
N LEU A 359 -15.31 3.72 -1.47
CA LEU A 359 -14.10 3.51 -0.68
C LEU A 359 -13.21 4.76 -0.68
N VAL A 360 -12.91 5.33 -1.85
CA VAL A 360 -12.07 6.53 -1.98
C VAL A 360 -12.71 7.72 -1.27
N SER A 361 -14.01 7.96 -1.46
CA SER A 361 -14.73 9.02 -0.75
C SER A 361 -14.68 8.81 0.77
N SER A 362 -14.87 7.59 1.25
CA SER A 362 -14.81 7.27 2.68
C SER A 362 -13.39 7.43 3.26
N LEU A 363 -12.36 7.06 2.51
CA LEU A 363 -10.96 7.30 2.87
C LEU A 363 -10.68 8.80 3.04
N VAL A 364 -11.13 9.63 2.09
CA VAL A 364 -10.96 11.09 2.15
C VAL A 364 -11.70 11.69 3.34
N VAL A 365 -12.95 11.30 3.56
CA VAL A 365 -13.76 11.78 4.70
C VAL A 365 -13.11 11.38 6.03
N GLN A 366 -12.69 10.12 6.15
CA GLN A 366 -12.05 9.62 7.37
C GLN A 366 -10.68 10.28 7.60
N ALA A 367 -9.91 10.53 6.55
CA ALA A 367 -8.63 11.24 6.64
C ALA A 367 -8.80 12.66 7.15
N ARG A 368 -9.79 13.40 6.61
CA ARG A 368 -10.12 14.74 7.09
C ARG A 368 -10.50 14.74 8.57
N ARG A 369 -11.34 13.78 9.01
CA ARG A 369 -11.72 13.62 10.43
C ARG A 369 -10.53 13.29 11.34
N ALA A 370 -9.56 12.52 10.86
CA ALA A 370 -8.35 12.16 11.59
C ALA A 370 -7.25 13.24 11.54
N SER A 371 -7.35 14.22 10.64
CA SER A 371 -6.25 15.14 10.31
C SER A 371 -5.72 15.92 11.51
N ALA A 372 -6.60 16.50 12.32
CA ALA A 372 -6.20 17.29 13.49
C ALA A 372 -5.41 16.46 14.52
N HIS A 373 -5.86 15.24 14.82
CA HIS A 373 -5.20 14.39 15.82
C HIS A 373 -3.94 13.69 15.27
N THR A 374 -3.86 13.51 13.95
CA THR A 374 -2.68 12.93 13.27
C THR A 374 -1.71 13.98 12.74
N SER A 375 -1.92 15.27 13.03
CA SER A 375 -1.14 16.39 12.49
C SER A 375 -1.03 16.38 10.95
N GLY A 376 -2.11 16.00 10.26
CA GLY A 376 -2.16 15.91 8.80
C GLY A 376 -1.51 14.64 8.20
N LEU A 377 -1.01 13.70 9.01
CA LEU A 377 -0.45 12.45 8.48
C LEU A 377 -1.51 11.61 7.75
N SER A 378 -2.74 11.56 8.27
CA SER A 378 -3.84 10.81 7.65
C SER A 378 -4.21 11.32 6.26
N THR A 379 -4.28 12.64 6.07
CA THR A 379 -4.55 13.26 4.77
C THR A 379 -3.39 13.03 3.80
N ALA A 380 -2.15 13.18 4.26
CA ALA A 380 -0.99 12.91 3.42
C ALA A 380 -0.92 11.45 2.94
N LEU A 381 -1.17 10.47 3.83
CA LEU A 381 -1.19 9.05 3.47
C LEU A 381 -2.31 8.69 2.48
N VAL A 382 -3.51 9.28 2.62
CA VAL A 382 -4.59 9.06 1.65
C VAL A 382 -4.28 9.73 0.31
N THR A 383 -3.71 10.93 0.31
CA THR A 383 -3.22 11.57 -0.93
C THR A 383 -2.18 10.70 -1.62
N LEU A 384 -1.20 10.16 -0.87
CA LEU A 384 -0.21 9.22 -1.38
C LEU A 384 -0.88 8.00 -2.03
N LEU A 385 -1.87 7.41 -1.36
CA LEU A 385 -2.60 6.26 -1.89
C LEU A 385 -3.35 6.59 -3.18
N ILE A 386 -4.04 7.75 -3.24
CA ILE A 386 -4.77 8.20 -4.43
C ILE A 386 -3.80 8.42 -5.59
N VAL A 387 -2.67 9.11 -5.37
CA VAL A 387 -1.64 9.30 -6.40
C VAL A 387 -1.10 7.95 -6.86
N ALA A 388 -0.79 7.02 -5.95
CA ALA A 388 -0.36 5.68 -6.31
C ALA A 388 -1.40 4.96 -7.17
N CYS A 389 -2.70 5.10 -6.87
CA CYS A 389 -3.82 4.54 -7.65
C CYS A 389 -3.93 5.09 -9.08
N THR A 390 -3.37 6.26 -9.39
CA THR A 390 -3.37 6.79 -10.78
C THR A 390 -2.36 6.07 -11.68
N THR A 391 -1.34 5.45 -11.08
CA THR A 391 -0.20 4.86 -11.80
C THR A 391 0.01 3.38 -11.51
N GLU A 392 -0.66 2.83 -10.53
CA GLU A 392 -0.62 1.42 -10.15
C GLU A 392 -2.02 1.04 -9.62
N ALA A 393 -2.28 -0.25 -9.43
CA ALA A 393 -3.51 -0.73 -8.82
C ALA A 393 -3.27 -1.34 -7.43
N PRO A 394 -2.86 -0.56 -6.41
CA PRO A 394 -2.50 -1.11 -5.10
C PRO A 394 -3.69 -1.76 -4.36
N LEU A 395 -4.94 -1.40 -4.70
CA LEU A 395 -6.14 -2.02 -4.14
C LEU A 395 -6.53 -3.32 -4.85
N ARG A 396 -5.89 -3.67 -5.97
CA ARG A 396 -6.02 -5.00 -6.60
C ARG A 396 -5.19 -6.05 -5.86
N ALA A 397 -4.02 -5.67 -5.35
CA ALA A 397 -3.01 -6.55 -4.76
C ALA A 397 -3.41 -7.03 -3.34
N LEU A 398 -4.62 -7.58 -3.23
CA LEU A 398 -5.19 -8.11 -1.99
C LEU A 398 -4.78 -9.57 -1.74
N GLY A 399 -4.11 -10.20 -2.71
CA GLY A 399 -3.59 -11.56 -2.61
C GLY A 399 -2.27 -11.68 -1.88
N GLY A 400 -2.34 -11.79 -0.55
CA GLY A 400 -1.19 -12.14 0.29
C GLY A 400 -0.40 -10.95 0.84
N LEU A 401 0.78 -11.27 1.36
CA LEU A 401 1.66 -10.32 2.05
C LEU A 401 2.63 -9.65 1.07
N SER A 402 2.35 -8.38 0.76
CA SER A 402 3.08 -7.62 -0.25
C SER A 402 3.30 -6.15 0.18
N ALA A 403 4.20 -5.42 -0.49
CA ALA A 403 4.40 -4.00 -0.22
C ALA A 403 3.09 -3.16 -0.32
N PRO A 404 2.21 -3.38 -1.32
CA PRO A 404 0.88 -2.75 -1.34
C PRO A 404 0.02 -3.07 -0.12
N ILE A 405 -0.04 -4.33 0.34
CA ILE A 405 -0.84 -4.65 1.54
C ILE A 405 -0.30 -3.98 2.80
N LEU A 406 1.03 -3.88 2.91
CA LEU A 406 1.66 -3.18 4.02
C LEU A 406 1.34 -1.67 3.98
N LEU A 407 1.39 -1.05 2.80
CA LEU A 407 0.98 0.35 2.62
C LEU A 407 -0.49 0.56 3.03
N LEU A 408 -1.40 -0.29 2.55
CA LEU A 408 -2.82 -0.22 2.90
C LEU A 408 -3.04 -0.44 4.39
N THR A 409 -2.29 -1.35 5.02
CA THR A 409 -2.32 -1.58 6.47
C THR A 409 -1.89 -0.33 7.25
N VAL A 410 -0.85 0.37 6.80
CA VAL A 410 -0.41 1.65 7.39
C VAL A 410 -1.53 2.70 7.27
N VAL A 411 -2.09 2.88 6.08
CA VAL A 411 -3.18 3.83 5.83
C VAL A 411 -4.38 3.51 6.73
N TRP A 412 -4.83 2.25 6.72
CA TRP A 412 -5.98 1.78 7.49
C TRP A 412 -5.81 2.00 8.99
N CYS A 413 -4.67 1.60 9.55
CA CYS A 413 -4.36 1.79 10.96
C CYS A 413 -4.32 3.28 11.35
N VAL A 414 -3.71 4.14 10.51
CA VAL A 414 -3.69 5.59 10.79
C VAL A 414 -5.10 6.19 10.77
N LEU A 415 -5.96 5.79 9.84
CA LEU A 415 -7.34 6.29 9.74
C LEU A 415 -8.23 5.82 10.91
N LEU A 416 -8.09 4.55 11.31
CA LEU A 416 -8.87 3.97 12.41
C LEU A 416 -8.42 4.46 13.77
N HIS A 417 -7.11 4.62 14.01
CA HIS A 417 -6.59 5.03 15.31
C HIS A 417 -6.38 6.53 15.44
N GLY A 418 -6.27 7.24 14.33
CA GLY A 418 -6.04 8.69 14.28
C GLY A 418 -7.28 9.56 14.44
N THR A 419 -8.48 8.98 14.50
CA THR A 419 -9.68 9.76 14.83
C THR A 419 -9.85 9.89 16.34
N PRO A 420 -10.26 11.04 16.89
CA PRO A 420 -10.54 11.13 18.32
C PRO A 420 -11.61 10.13 18.73
N PHE A 421 -11.56 9.66 19.98
CA PHE A 421 -12.69 8.95 20.56
C PHE A 421 -13.88 9.91 20.59
N PRO A 422 -15.10 9.47 20.26
CA PRO A 422 -16.27 10.24 20.63
C PRO A 422 -16.23 10.33 22.16
N THR A 423 -15.79 11.45 22.69
CA THR A 423 -15.99 11.80 24.09
C THR A 423 -17.49 11.74 24.28
N SER A 424 -17.97 10.70 24.95
CA SER A 424 -19.36 10.61 25.36
C SER A 424 -19.69 11.95 26.01
N ALA A 425 -20.67 12.66 25.45
CA ALA A 425 -21.11 13.99 25.89
C ALA A 425 -21.78 13.97 27.28
N THR A 426 -21.37 13.02 28.13
CA THR A 426 -21.88 12.71 29.47
C THR A 426 -20.73 12.75 30.49
N GLN A 427 -19.77 13.65 30.32
CA GLN A 427 -19.34 14.35 31.53
C GLN A 427 -20.50 15.28 31.84
N GLU A 428 -21.44 14.78 32.65
CA GLU A 428 -22.38 15.64 33.36
C GLU A 428 -21.56 16.82 33.90
N PRO A 429 -21.99 18.08 33.71
CA PRO A 429 -21.38 19.18 34.42
C PRO A 429 -21.33 18.74 35.87
N SER A 430 -20.12 18.71 36.44
CA SER A 430 -19.97 18.44 37.85
C SER A 430 -20.60 19.63 38.56
N ASP A 431 -21.91 19.56 38.79
CA ASP A 431 -22.63 20.39 39.73
C ASP A 431 -22.14 19.99 41.12
N VAL A 432 -20.90 20.41 41.42
CA VAL A 432 -20.37 20.52 42.76
C VAL A 432 -20.45 22.02 43.06
N PRO A 433 -21.42 22.48 43.87
CA PRO A 433 -21.50 23.86 44.32
C PRO A 433 -20.31 24.26 45.19
#